data_AF-A0A9E3K931-F1
#
_entry.id   AF-A0A9E3K931-F1
#
_cell.length_a   1.000
_cell.length_b   1.000
_cell.length_c   1.000
_cell.angle_alpha   90.00
_cell.angle_beta   90.00
_cell.angle_gamma   90.00
#
_symmetry.space_group_name_H-M   'P 1'
#
loop_
_entity.id
_entity.type
_entity.pdbx_description
1 polymer ?
#
loop_
_entity_poly.entity_id
_entity_poly.type
_entity_poly.pdbx_seq_one_letter_code
_entity_poly.pdbx_strand_id
1 'polypeptide(L)'
;TNWLLFAAMNEAFLLSIGEEWDPVRIDLAVRKINEWYVGDGWYADGPHFHFDYYGAYVIHPFLVEILEVLVATNAKFNSLHAKELLEQATKRMQRFGESLERMIGPDGSYPPIGRSLTYRTAVFQPLGLLAWRKKLPKSLSEAQVRSATVAAQRAVFRSPTNFDAKGYLTLGFTGHMPALADWYSNAGSMYLTAESLLALGLPAADPYWASSGQPWTMRRAFGGEAFAKDYYVDY
;
A
#
# COMPACT_ATOMS: atom_id res chain seq x y z
N THR A 1 -2.37 -0.58 17.70
CA THR A 1 -1.63 -0.14 16.51
C THR A 1 -1.55 -1.29 15.52
N ASN A 2 -1.05 -1.02 14.32
CA ASN A 2 -0.92 -1.87 13.15
C ASN A 2 -0.14 -3.17 13.42
N TRP A 3 0.65 -3.19 14.50
CA TRP A 3 1.35 -4.37 15.02
C TRP A 3 0.47 -5.63 15.16
N LEU A 4 -0.83 -5.47 15.41
CA LEU A 4 -1.78 -6.60 15.44
C LEU A 4 -1.85 -7.36 14.10
N LEU A 5 -1.70 -6.65 12.98
CA LEU A 5 -1.74 -7.25 11.65
C LEU A 5 -0.53 -8.12 11.34
N PHE A 6 0.64 -7.85 11.95
CA PHE A 6 1.82 -8.71 11.77
C PHE A 6 1.59 -10.10 12.38
N ALA A 7 1.03 -10.16 13.59
CA ALA A 7 0.67 -11.43 14.21
C ALA A 7 -0.42 -12.14 13.37
N ALA A 8 -1.46 -11.42 12.97
CA ALA A 8 -2.53 -11.99 12.15
C ALA A 8 -2.06 -12.47 10.77
N MET A 9 -1.08 -11.80 10.15
CA MET A 9 -0.48 -12.22 8.88
C MET A 9 0.26 -13.55 9.03
N ASN A 10 1.00 -13.74 10.12
CA ASN A 10 1.65 -15.02 10.41
C ASN A 10 0.62 -16.15 10.57
N GLU A 11 -0.46 -15.91 11.32
CA GLU A 11 -1.52 -16.92 11.49
C GLU A 11 -2.27 -17.20 10.17
N ALA A 12 -2.50 -16.17 9.34
CA ALA A 12 -3.08 -16.35 8.02
C ALA A 12 -2.16 -17.18 7.12
N PHE A 13 -0.85 -16.95 7.15
CA PHE A 13 0.10 -17.79 6.44
C PHE A 13 0.02 -19.26 6.89
N LEU A 14 0.05 -19.54 8.21
CA LEU A 14 -0.06 -20.90 8.75
C LEU A 14 -1.36 -21.58 8.29
N LEU A 15 -2.49 -20.87 8.39
CA LEU A 15 -3.77 -21.35 7.86
C LEU A 15 -3.71 -21.67 6.36
N SER A 16 -3.06 -20.82 5.56
CA SER A 16 -2.98 -20.99 4.10
C SER A 16 -2.23 -22.26 3.66
N ILE A 17 -1.32 -22.76 4.50
CA ILE A 17 -0.55 -23.98 4.25
C ILE A 17 -1.08 -25.20 5.01
N GLY A 18 -2.20 -25.04 5.74
CA GLY A 18 -2.83 -26.13 6.49
C GLY A 18 -2.18 -26.46 7.83
N GLU A 19 -1.33 -25.58 8.36
CA GLU A 19 -0.71 -25.73 9.67
C GLU A 19 -1.63 -25.21 10.79
N GLU A 20 -1.30 -25.56 12.04
CA GLU A 20 -1.99 -25.01 13.21
C GLU A 20 -1.84 -23.49 13.28
N TRP A 21 -2.94 -22.78 13.52
CA TRP A 21 -3.01 -21.33 13.53
C TRP A 21 -3.95 -20.87 14.65
N ASP A 22 -3.75 -19.63 15.12
CA ASP A 22 -4.56 -19.04 16.18
C ASP A 22 -5.64 -18.07 15.63
N PRO A 23 -6.92 -18.49 15.58
CA PRO A 23 -8.02 -17.63 15.11
C PRO A 23 -8.27 -16.40 15.96
N VAL A 24 -7.87 -16.39 17.23
CA VAL A 24 -8.10 -15.25 18.14
C VAL A 24 -7.26 -14.05 17.71
N ARG A 25 -6.03 -14.28 17.23
CA ARG A 25 -5.13 -13.21 16.76
C ARG A 25 -5.68 -12.55 15.50
N ILE A 26 -6.23 -13.33 14.57
CA ILE A 26 -6.86 -12.80 13.37
C ILE A 26 -8.13 -12.02 13.72
N ASP A 27 -9.02 -12.59 14.55
CA ASP A 27 -10.25 -11.92 14.98
C ASP A 27 -9.99 -10.57 15.66
N LEU A 28 -9.05 -10.55 16.62
CA LEU A 28 -8.68 -9.33 17.34
C LEU A 28 -8.11 -8.26 16.39
N ALA A 29 -7.20 -8.64 15.49
CA ALA A 29 -6.57 -7.71 14.56
C ALA A 29 -7.62 -7.11 13.61
N VAL A 30 -8.45 -7.94 12.97
CA VAL A 30 -9.48 -7.47 12.04
C VAL A 30 -10.48 -6.54 12.74
N ARG A 31 -10.95 -6.89 13.95
CA ARG A 31 -11.86 -6.02 14.72
C ARG A 31 -11.22 -4.68 15.07
N LYS A 32 -10.00 -4.69 15.61
CA LYS A 32 -9.33 -3.45 16.04
C LYS A 32 -8.98 -2.53 14.87
N ILE A 33 -8.54 -3.08 13.75
CA ILE A 33 -8.28 -2.28 12.56
C ILE A 33 -9.58 -1.66 12.03
N ASN A 34 -10.69 -2.39 12.02
CA ASN A 34 -11.98 -1.82 11.63
C ASN A 34 -12.49 -0.75 12.60
N GLU A 35 -12.28 -0.92 13.91
CA GLU A 35 -12.58 0.10 14.94
C GLU A 35 -11.80 1.41 14.71
N TRP A 36 -10.59 1.32 14.16
CA TRP A 36 -9.74 2.49 13.88
C TRP A 36 -9.91 3.07 12.48
N TYR A 37 -10.93 2.65 11.72
CA TYR A 37 -11.25 3.31 10.45
C TYR A 37 -11.82 4.71 10.71
N VAL A 38 -11.19 5.74 10.16
CA VAL A 38 -11.60 7.15 10.38
C VAL A 38 -12.36 7.75 9.19
N GLY A 39 -12.50 6.99 8.11
CA GLY A 39 -13.17 7.43 6.89
C GLY A 39 -12.22 7.69 5.73
N ASP A 40 -12.79 7.78 4.53
CA ASP A 40 -12.10 8.13 3.29
C ASP A 40 -10.86 7.27 2.96
N GLY A 41 -10.90 5.98 3.33
CA GLY A 41 -9.77 5.06 3.13
C GLY A 41 -8.65 5.19 4.17
N TRP A 42 -8.78 6.04 5.18
CA TRP A 42 -7.76 6.23 6.21
C TRP A 42 -8.07 5.47 7.50
N TYR A 43 -7.02 5.02 8.16
CA TYR A 43 -7.07 4.37 9.47
C TYR A 43 -6.24 5.18 10.47
N ALA A 44 -6.72 5.30 11.70
CA ALA A 44 -6.02 6.02 12.76
C ALA A 44 -4.74 5.34 13.26
N ASP A 45 -4.62 4.03 13.04
CA ASP A 45 -3.53 3.22 13.59
C ASP A 45 -3.49 3.18 15.14
N GLY A 46 -4.65 3.31 15.77
CA GLY A 46 -4.78 3.33 17.22
C GLY A 46 -5.87 4.29 17.70
N PRO A 47 -5.87 4.62 19.00
CA PRO A 47 -6.88 5.52 19.59
C PRO A 47 -6.75 6.98 19.12
N HIS A 48 -5.60 7.36 18.52
CA HIS A 48 -5.37 8.69 17.99
C HIS A 48 -4.98 8.59 16.52
N PHE A 49 -5.60 9.42 15.70
CA PHE A 49 -5.26 9.50 14.28
C PHE A 49 -3.83 10.02 14.10
N HIS A 50 -3.00 9.22 13.44
CA HIS A 50 -1.66 9.61 13.02
C HIS A 50 -1.58 9.58 11.50
N PHE A 51 -1.36 10.75 10.89
CA PHE A 51 -1.30 10.86 9.43
C PHE A 51 0.08 10.43 8.93
N ASP A 52 0.18 9.19 8.48
CA ASP A 52 1.38 8.60 7.88
C ASP A 52 1.04 7.54 6.84
N TYR A 53 2.06 6.81 6.39
CA TYR A 53 1.95 5.82 5.33
C TYR A 53 1.86 4.37 5.81
N TYR A 54 1.62 4.08 7.10
CA TYR A 54 1.34 2.69 7.53
C TYR A 54 0.05 2.14 6.91
N GLY A 55 -0.88 3.01 6.49
CA GLY A 55 -1.97 2.67 5.60
C GLY A 55 -1.50 1.92 4.34
N ALA A 56 -0.39 2.36 3.76
CA ALA A 56 0.15 1.82 2.52
C ALA A 56 0.96 0.54 2.71
N TYR A 57 1.85 0.50 3.71
CA TYR A 57 2.81 -0.61 3.87
C TYR A 57 2.26 -1.80 4.66
N VAL A 58 1.27 -1.55 5.53
CA VAL A 58 0.79 -2.56 6.49
C VAL A 58 -0.71 -2.67 6.44
N ILE A 59 -1.45 -1.61 6.76
CA ILE A 59 -2.88 -1.75 7.12
C ILE A 59 -3.71 -2.27 5.95
N HIS A 60 -3.68 -1.59 4.80
CA HIS A 60 -4.49 -2.02 3.65
C HIS A 60 -4.02 -3.36 3.05
N PRO A 61 -2.73 -3.53 2.68
CA PRO A 61 -2.28 -4.79 2.10
C PRO A 61 -2.51 -5.99 3.03
N PHE A 62 -2.12 -5.89 4.31
CA PHE A 62 -2.20 -7.03 5.21
C PHE A 62 -3.66 -7.37 5.50
N LEU A 63 -4.52 -6.38 5.75
CA LEU A 63 -5.93 -6.65 6.02
C LEU A 63 -6.60 -7.34 4.84
N VAL A 64 -6.34 -6.88 3.61
CA VAL A 64 -6.90 -7.49 2.40
C VAL A 64 -6.38 -8.92 2.23
N GLU A 65 -5.07 -9.15 2.30
CA GLU A 65 -4.48 -10.47 2.09
C GLU A 65 -4.87 -11.49 3.17
N ILE A 66 -4.94 -11.07 4.43
CA ILE A 66 -5.46 -11.91 5.53
C ILE A 66 -6.91 -12.33 5.21
N LEU A 67 -7.76 -11.39 4.82
CA LEU A 67 -9.16 -11.69 4.49
C LEU A 67 -9.28 -12.55 3.22
N GLU A 68 -8.41 -12.38 2.23
CA GLU A 68 -8.32 -13.26 1.05
C GLU A 68 -8.05 -14.72 1.47
N VAL A 69 -7.10 -14.94 2.38
CA VAL A 69 -6.80 -16.29 2.91
C VAL A 69 -8.01 -16.87 3.64
N LEU A 70 -8.67 -16.11 4.53
CA LEU A 70 -9.86 -16.59 5.24
C LEU A 70 -10.97 -17.02 4.27
N VAL A 71 -11.19 -16.23 3.22
CA VAL A 71 -12.18 -16.54 2.19
C VAL A 71 -11.79 -17.77 1.37
N ALA A 72 -10.53 -17.87 0.94
CA ALA A 72 -10.03 -18.97 0.12
C ALA A 72 -10.07 -20.33 0.86
N THR A 73 -9.75 -20.30 2.15
CA THR A 73 -9.77 -21.50 3.03
C THR A 73 -11.15 -21.80 3.60
N ASN A 74 -12.13 -20.92 3.39
CA ASN A 74 -13.46 -21.00 4.01
C ASN A 74 -13.37 -21.15 5.54
N ALA A 75 -12.38 -20.50 6.16
CA ALA A 75 -12.16 -20.54 7.60
C ALA A 75 -13.38 -19.97 8.34
N LYS A 76 -13.85 -20.70 9.35
CA LYS A 76 -15.01 -20.30 10.15
C LYS A 76 -14.63 -20.27 11.62
N PHE A 77 -14.72 -19.09 12.20
CA PHE A 77 -14.48 -18.85 13.62
C PHE A 77 -15.23 -17.59 14.02
N ASN A 78 -15.80 -17.60 15.23
CA ASN A 78 -16.63 -16.51 15.75
C ASN A 78 -17.74 -16.09 14.76
N SER A 79 -18.17 -14.83 14.82
CA SER A 79 -19.15 -14.22 13.91
C SER A 79 -18.48 -13.39 12.81
N LEU A 80 -17.30 -13.82 12.34
CA LEU A 80 -16.49 -13.05 11.40
C LEU A 80 -16.97 -13.29 9.95
N HIS A 81 -17.54 -12.27 9.32
CA HIS A 81 -18.03 -12.35 7.94
C HIS A 81 -16.93 -12.00 6.93
N ALA A 82 -15.97 -12.92 6.73
CA ALA A 82 -14.74 -12.66 5.96
C ALA A 82 -14.97 -12.12 4.54
N LYS A 83 -16.00 -12.61 3.83
CA LYS A 83 -16.33 -12.15 2.46
C LYS A 83 -16.80 -10.70 2.43
N GLU A 84 -17.68 -10.31 3.34
CA GLU A 84 -18.21 -8.94 3.44
C GLU A 84 -17.10 -7.97 3.85
N LEU A 85 -16.26 -8.39 4.81
CA LEU A 85 -15.11 -7.60 5.23
C LEU A 85 -14.06 -7.46 4.15
N LEU A 86 -13.82 -8.50 3.34
CA LEU A 86 -12.90 -8.42 2.20
C LEU A 86 -13.41 -7.40 1.16
N GLU A 87 -14.70 -7.39 0.87
CA GLU A 87 -15.30 -6.41 -0.04
C GLU A 87 -15.14 -4.99 0.51
N GLN A 88 -15.44 -4.78 1.80
CA GLN A 88 -15.28 -3.49 2.46
C GLN A 88 -13.81 -3.04 2.50
N ALA A 89 -12.89 -3.91 2.91
CA ALA A 89 -11.46 -3.61 2.95
C ALA A 89 -10.92 -3.28 1.55
N THR A 90 -11.36 -4.00 0.51
CA THR A 90 -11.00 -3.71 -0.88
C THR A 90 -11.48 -2.32 -1.31
N LYS A 91 -12.73 -1.95 -0.99
CA LYS A 91 -13.27 -0.61 -1.29
C LYS A 91 -12.49 0.49 -0.58
N ARG A 92 -12.14 0.27 0.69
CA ARG A 92 -11.31 1.22 1.46
C ARG A 92 -9.90 1.35 0.90
N MET A 93 -9.28 0.24 0.47
CA MET A 93 -7.97 0.26 -0.20
C MET A 93 -8.02 0.96 -1.55
N GLN A 94 -9.08 0.76 -2.32
CA GLN A 94 -9.32 1.49 -3.57
C GLN A 94 -9.38 3.00 -3.31
N ARG A 95 -10.17 3.44 -2.33
CA ARG A 95 -10.27 4.85 -1.95
C ARG A 95 -8.93 5.43 -1.52
N PHE A 96 -8.20 4.70 -0.68
CA PHE A 96 -6.86 5.08 -0.27
C PHE A 96 -5.89 5.21 -1.46
N GLY A 97 -6.00 4.28 -2.43
CA GLY A 97 -5.24 4.35 -3.69
C GLY A 97 -5.54 5.61 -4.51
N GLU A 98 -6.80 6.06 -4.56
CA GLU A 98 -7.17 7.33 -5.20
C GLU A 98 -6.49 8.54 -4.56
N SER A 99 -6.38 8.55 -3.23
CA SER A 99 -5.65 9.60 -2.50
C SER A 99 -4.14 9.51 -2.75
N LEU A 100 -3.56 8.31 -2.71
CA LEU A 100 -2.13 8.10 -2.95
C LEU A 100 -1.69 8.53 -4.36
N GLU A 101 -2.46 8.19 -5.39
CA GLU A 101 -2.16 8.61 -6.76
C GLU A 101 -2.15 10.14 -6.90
N ARG A 102 -3.09 10.82 -6.22
CA ARG A 102 -3.16 12.29 -6.17
C ARG A 102 -2.01 12.92 -5.41
N MET A 103 -1.33 12.19 -4.52
CA MET A 103 -0.16 12.68 -3.79
C MET A 103 1.13 12.61 -4.63
N ILE A 104 1.12 11.94 -5.79
CA ILE A 104 2.28 11.91 -6.69
C ILE A 104 2.31 13.22 -7.47
N GLY A 105 3.25 14.10 -7.15
CA GLY A 105 3.47 15.38 -7.82
C GLY A 105 3.80 15.22 -9.31
N PRO A 106 3.72 16.30 -10.12
CA PRO A 106 3.91 16.24 -11.58
C PRO A 106 5.29 15.73 -12.02
N ASP A 107 6.29 15.84 -11.15
CA ASP A 107 7.67 15.38 -11.35
C ASP A 107 7.96 14.02 -10.70
N GLY A 108 6.95 13.39 -10.10
CA GLY A 108 7.05 12.13 -9.36
C GLY A 108 7.38 12.29 -7.87
N SER A 109 7.66 13.49 -7.37
CA SER A 109 7.82 13.70 -5.93
C SER A 109 6.54 13.35 -5.18
N TYR A 110 6.62 13.03 -3.89
CA TYR A 110 5.46 12.88 -3.02
C TYR A 110 5.77 13.40 -1.60
N PRO A 111 4.74 13.77 -0.81
CA PRO A 111 4.95 14.35 0.51
C PRO A 111 5.73 13.41 1.45
N PRO A 112 6.82 13.87 2.08
CA PRO A 112 7.55 13.07 3.08
C PRO A 112 6.87 13.21 4.45
N ILE A 113 5.71 12.59 4.62
CA ILE A 113 4.89 12.70 5.83
C ILE A 113 4.97 11.43 6.69
N GLY A 114 5.14 11.61 7.99
CA GLY A 114 5.07 10.53 8.97
C GLY A 114 6.39 9.79 9.17
N ARG A 115 6.31 8.61 9.80
CA ARG A 115 7.46 7.77 10.13
C ARG A 115 7.72 6.73 9.03
N SER A 116 8.85 6.03 9.13
CA SER A 116 9.20 4.94 8.22
C SER A 116 9.27 5.32 6.73
N LEU A 117 9.52 6.60 6.44
CA LEU A 117 9.76 7.10 5.09
C LEU A 117 10.95 6.40 4.41
N THR A 118 11.84 5.78 5.19
CA THR A 118 12.95 4.97 4.69
C THR A 118 12.52 3.72 3.91
N TYR A 119 11.23 3.37 3.91
CA TYR A 119 10.66 2.35 2.99
C TYR A 119 10.39 2.90 1.58
N ARG A 120 10.61 4.20 1.37
CA ARG A 120 10.66 4.85 0.08
C ARG A 120 9.39 4.59 -0.72
N THR A 121 9.51 3.97 -1.89
CA THR A 121 8.41 3.81 -2.85
C THR A 121 7.33 2.85 -2.39
N ALA A 122 7.54 2.08 -1.31
CA ALA A 122 6.53 1.18 -0.76
C ALA A 122 5.21 1.89 -0.40
N VAL A 123 5.21 3.23 -0.35
CA VAL A 123 4.01 4.04 -0.08
C VAL A 123 2.96 3.83 -1.16
N PHE A 124 3.39 3.35 -2.34
CA PHE A 124 2.54 3.02 -3.46
C PHE A 124 2.22 1.52 -3.57
N GLN A 125 2.54 0.72 -2.55
CA GLN A 125 2.19 -0.71 -2.50
C GLN A 125 0.69 -0.95 -2.78
N PRO A 126 -0.28 -0.18 -2.22
CA PRO A 126 -1.69 -0.39 -2.53
C PRO A 126 -2.02 -0.21 -4.02
N LEU A 127 -1.38 0.74 -4.71
CA LEU A 127 -1.57 0.93 -6.15
C LEU A 127 -1.06 -0.28 -6.95
N GLY A 128 0.10 -0.81 -6.57
CA GLY A 128 0.67 -2.02 -7.17
C GLY A 128 -0.18 -3.26 -6.91
N LEU A 129 -0.62 -3.45 -5.65
CA LEU A 129 -1.45 -4.57 -5.23
C LEU A 129 -2.83 -4.54 -5.92
N LEU A 130 -3.51 -3.40 -5.95
CA LEU A 130 -4.78 -3.24 -6.65
C LEU A 130 -4.65 -3.51 -8.15
N ALA A 131 -3.56 -3.07 -8.78
CA ALA A 131 -3.29 -3.37 -10.20
C ALA A 131 -3.09 -4.87 -10.41
N TRP A 132 -2.24 -5.50 -9.60
CA TRP A 132 -1.95 -6.93 -9.68
C TRP A 132 -3.20 -7.79 -9.49
N ARG A 133 -4.08 -7.41 -8.54
CA ARG A 133 -5.35 -8.10 -8.27
C ARG A 133 -6.48 -7.77 -9.25
N LYS A 134 -6.27 -6.90 -10.24
CA LYS A 134 -7.32 -6.37 -11.14
C LYS A 134 -8.47 -5.72 -10.39
N LYS A 135 -8.14 -4.93 -9.37
CA LYS A 135 -9.06 -4.26 -8.45
C LYS A 135 -8.87 -2.74 -8.40
N LEU A 136 -8.15 -2.12 -9.34
CA LEU A 136 -8.12 -0.65 -9.38
C LEU A 136 -9.54 -0.07 -9.48
N PRO A 137 -9.83 1.06 -8.79
CA PRO A 137 -11.12 1.72 -8.93
C PRO A 137 -11.29 2.29 -10.34
N LYS A 138 -12.53 2.50 -10.77
CA LYS A 138 -12.84 3.03 -12.12
C LYS A 138 -12.19 4.38 -12.42
N SER A 139 -11.89 5.16 -11.39
CA SER A 139 -11.23 6.46 -11.45
C SER A 139 -9.74 6.37 -11.79
N LEU A 140 -9.11 5.20 -11.62
CA LEU A 140 -7.69 4.97 -11.84
C LEU A 140 -7.48 3.91 -12.92
N SER A 141 -7.06 4.34 -14.10
CA SER A 141 -6.66 3.39 -15.15
C SER A 141 -5.29 2.77 -14.83
N GLU A 142 -5.07 1.54 -15.29
CA GLU A 142 -3.78 0.85 -15.12
C GLU A 142 -2.60 1.64 -15.71
N ALA A 143 -2.80 2.22 -16.90
CA ALA A 143 -1.78 3.03 -17.56
C ALA A 143 -1.45 4.32 -16.79
N GLN A 144 -2.44 4.93 -16.13
CA GLN A 144 -2.26 6.11 -15.29
C GLN A 144 -1.47 5.75 -14.02
N VAL A 145 -1.87 4.67 -13.35
CA VAL A 145 -1.19 4.17 -12.15
C VAL A 145 0.26 3.79 -12.44
N ARG A 146 0.52 3.08 -13.55
CA ARG A 146 1.90 2.79 -14.00
C ARG A 146 2.69 4.06 -14.21
N SER A 147 2.18 5.02 -14.98
CA SER A 147 2.90 6.27 -15.24
C SER A 147 3.25 7.02 -13.95
N ALA A 148 2.31 7.11 -13.00
CA ALA A 148 2.50 7.81 -11.74
C ALA A 148 3.56 7.13 -10.87
N THR A 149 3.41 5.81 -10.66
CA THR A 149 4.31 5.03 -9.79
C THR A 149 5.73 4.94 -10.37
N VAL A 150 5.89 4.81 -11.69
CA VAL A 150 7.21 4.86 -12.35
C VAL A 150 7.84 6.25 -12.22
N ALA A 151 7.06 7.33 -12.32
CA ALA A 151 7.59 8.67 -12.08
C ALA A 151 8.11 8.81 -10.64
N ALA A 152 7.36 8.31 -9.66
CA ALA A 152 7.77 8.36 -8.26
C ALA A 152 9.00 7.51 -7.95
N GLN A 153 9.07 6.30 -8.51
CA GLN A 153 10.28 5.45 -8.42
C GLN A 153 11.50 6.18 -8.99
N ARG A 154 11.38 6.81 -10.17
CA ARG A 154 12.47 7.59 -10.76
C ARG A 154 12.86 8.81 -9.92
N ALA A 155 11.91 9.48 -9.29
CA ALA A 155 12.18 10.62 -8.42
C ALA A 155 12.96 10.19 -7.17
N VAL A 156 12.53 9.10 -6.51
CA VAL A 156 13.18 8.56 -5.30
C VAL A 156 14.58 8.03 -5.60
N PHE A 157 14.73 7.23 -6.65
CA PHE A 157 15.97 6.53 -6.97
C PHE A 157 16.94 7.35 -7.83
N ARG A 158 16.71 8.66 -8.00
CA ARG A 158 17.59 9.54 -8.77
C ARG A 158 19.00 9.66 -8.18
N SER A 159 19.12 9.66 -6.85
CA SER A 159 20.42 9.80 -6.20
C SER A 159 21.21 8.48 -6.27
N PRO A 160 22.49 8.50 -6.67
CA PRO A 160 23.35 7.31 -6.62
C PRO A 160 23.60 6.85 -5.17
N THR A 161 23.45 7.75 -4.19
CA THR A 161 23.63 7.42 -2.77
C THR A 161 22.50 6.58 -2.19
N ASN A 162 21.49 6.19 -2.98
CA ASN A 162 20.51 5.19 -2.57
C ASN A 162 21.13 3.81 -2.34
N PHE A 163 22.31 3.57 -2.94
CA PHE A 163 23.06 2.34 -2.88
C PHE A 163 24.46 2.62 -2.33
N ASP A 164 24.98 1.70 -1.51
CA ASP A 164 26.37 1.74 -1.05
C ASP A 164 27.33 1.21 -2.13
N ALA A 165 28.64 1.22 -1.83
CA ALA A 165 29.67 0.74 -2.77
C ALA A 165 29.55 -0.76 -3.13
N LYS A 166 28.74 -1.53 -2.39
CA LYS A 166 28.46 -2.95 -2.65
C LYS A 166 27.12 -3.17 -3.36
N GLY A 167 26.37 -2.10 -3.64
CA GLY A 167 25.08 -2.16 -4.30
C GLY A 167 23.90 -2.44 -3.36
N TYR A 168 24.07 -2.33 -2.04
CA TYR A 168 22.96 -2.49 -1.08
C TYR A 168 22.26 -1.17 -0.83
N LEU A 169 20.95 -1.24 -0.55
CA LEU A 169 20.18 -0.05 -0.18
C LEU A 169 20.71 0.57 1.12
N THR A 170 20.97 1.88 1.07
CA THR A 170 21.37 2.67 2.24
C THR A 170 20.16 3.12 3.05
N LEU A 171 20.34 3.37 4.35
CA LEU A 171 19.31 4.03 5.16
C LEU A 171 19.00 5.43 4.64
N GLY A 172 17.73 5.72 4.35
CA GLY A 172 17.27 7.05 3.92
C GLY A 172 16.10 7.01 2.93
N PHE A 173 15.75 8.18 2.42
CA PHE A 173 14.56 8.40 1.59
C PHE A 173 14.90 8.49 0.09
N THR A 174 15.38 9.64 -0.37
CA THR A 174 15.85 9.88 -1.76
C THR A 174 17.38 9.87 -1.84
N GLY A 175 18.00 8.87 -1.22
CA GLY A 175 19.44 8.75 -1.02
C GLY A 175 19.81 8.44 0.43
N HIS A 176 21.11 8.42 0.74
CA HIS A 176 21.61 8.13 2.08
C HIS A 176 21.32 9.27 3.07
N MET A 177 20.43 9.01 4.03
CA MET A 177 19.96 9.92 5.07
C MET A 177 19.66 9.11 6.36
N PRO A 178 20.69 8.62 7.07
CA PRO A 178 20.50 7.68 8.18
C PRO A 178 19.74 8.29 9.37
N ALA A 179 19.74 9.62 9.53
CA ALA A 179 18.99 10.30 10.59
C ALA A 179 17.45 10.19 10.44
N LEU A 180 16.95 9.79 9.26
CA LEU A 180 15.52 9.51 9.06
C LEU A 180 15.10 8.10 9.50
N ALA A 181 16.07 7.24 9.80
CA ALA A 181 15.80 5.87 10.18
C ALA A 181 15.18 5.79 11.58
N ASP A 182 14.09 5.04 11.71
CA ASP A 182 13.55 4.68 13.01
C ASP A 182 14.54 3.74 13.75
N TRP A 183 14.47 3.68 15.09
CA TRP A 183 15.41 2.91 15.93
C TRP A 183 15.50 1.41 15.60
N TYR A 184 14.47 0.84 14.97
CA TYR A 184 14.41 -0.55 14.53
C TYR A 184 14.80 -0.76 13.05
N SER A 185 15.05 0.33 12.31
CA SER A 185 15.41 0.27 10.89
C SER A 185 16.79 -0.36 10.71
N ASN A 186 16.92 -1.17 9.68
CA ASN A 186 18.18 -1.82 9.32
C ASN A 186 18.30 -1.96 7.80
N ALA A 187 19.43 -2.50 7.32
CA ALA A 187 19.65 -2.69 5.89
C ALA A 187 18.58 -3.59 5.23
N GLY A 188 18.06 -4.59 5.94
CA GLY A 188 17.00 -5.46 5.46
C GLY A 188 15.66 -4.73 5.31
N SER A 189 15.30 -3.87 6.27
CA SER A 189 14.02 -3.13 6.21
C SER A 189 13.95 -2.15 5.04
N MET A 190 15.09 -1.72 4.46
CA MET A 190 15.10 -0.88 3.25
C MET A 190 14.50 -1.59 2.03
N TYR A 191 14.50 -2.92 2.01
CA TYR A 191 13.94 -3.71 0.91
C TYR A 191 12.42 -3.77 0.93
N LEU A 192 11.75 -3.26 1.97
CA LEU A 192 10.31 -3.02 1.93
C LEU A 192 9.92 -2.12 0.74
N THR A 193 10.84 -1.29 0.21
CA THR A 193 10.65 -0.54 -1.04
C THR A 193 10.17 -1.42 -2.21
N ALA A 194 10.52 -2.71 -2.23
CA ALA A 194 10.13 -3.65 -3.27
C ALA A 194 8.62 -3.95 -3.28
N GLU A 195 7.90 -3.69 -2.19
CA GLU A 195 6.43 -3.82 -2.12
C GLU A 195 5.71 -2.89 -3.12
N SER A 196 6.38 -1.84 -3.59
CA SER A 196 5.86 -0.99 -4.66
C SER A 196 5.90 -1.64 -6.06
N LEU A 197 6.55 -2.80 -6.19
CA LEU A 197 6.79 -3.50 -7.44
C LEU A 197 5.83 -4.67 -7.68
N LEU A 198 4.79 -4.84 -6.84
CA LEU A 198 3.84 -5.96 -6.94
C LEU A 198 3.19 -6.10 -8.33
N ALA A 199 2.99 -4.99 -9.04
CA ALA A 199 2.46 -5.01 -10.41
C ALA A 199 3.36 -5.78 -11.41
N LEU A 200 4.66 -6.00 -11.11
CA LEU A 200 5.55 -6.84 -11.93
C LEU A 200 5.07 -8.31 -12.02
N GLY A 201 4.16 -8.74 -11.14
CA GLY A 201 3.49 -10.04 -11.26
C GLY A 201 2.47 -10.12 -12.40
N LEU A 202 2.16 -9.02 -13.09
CA LEU A 202 1.26 -9.00 -14.25
C LEU A 202 1.96 -9.49 -15.53
N PRO A 203 1.27 -10.25 -16.42
CA PRO A 203 1.82 -10.70 -17.69
C PRO A 203 2.29 -9.55 -18.59
N ALA A 204 3.32 -9.74 -19.41
CA ALA A 204 3.84 -8.66 -20.28
C ALA A 204 2.81 -8.06 -21.26
N ALA A 205 1.79 -8.83 -21.66
CA ALA A 205 0.71 -8.38 -22.53
C ALA A 205 -0.44 -7.67 -21.80
N ASP A 206 -0.38 -7.59 -20.47
CA ASP A 206 -1.40 -6.97 -19.65
C ASP A 206 -1.58 -5.47 -19.99
N PRO A 207 -2.80 -4.91 -19.98
CA PRO A 207 -3.02 -3.50 -20.31
C PRO A 207 -2.22 -2.54 -19.43
N TYR A 208 -1.87 -2.93 -18.20
CA TYR A 208 -0.96 -2.20 -17.34
C TYR A 208 0.38 -1.93 -18.03
N TRP A 209 0.92 -2.88 -18.79
CA TRP A 209 2.19 -2.75 -19.52
C TRP A 209 2.00 -2.35 -20.99
N ALA A 210 1.00 -2.89 -21.66
CA ALA A 210 0.82 -2.73 -23.10
C ALA A 210 0.19 -1.39 -23.50
N SER A 211 -0.63 -0.79 -22.62
CA SER A 211 -1.30 0.49 -22.95
C SER A 211 -0.31 1.64 -23.01
N SER A 212 -0.57 2.61 -23.89
CA SER A 212 0.13 3.89 -23.91
C SER A 212 0.00 4.62 -22.57
N GLY A 213 1.09 5.24 -22.10
CA GLY A 213 1.12 5.95 -20.82
C GLY A 213 0.08 7.08 -20.76
N GLN A 214 -0.59 7.19 -19.63
CA GLN A 214 -1.57 8.25 -19.36
C GLN A 214 -1.05 9.20 -18.27
N PRO A 215 -1.40 10.50 -18.32
CA PRO A 215 -1.06 11.42 -17.25
C PRO A 215 -1.91 11.14 -16.00
N TRP A 216 -1.28 11.24 -14.83
CA TRP A 216 -1.88 11.09 -13.50
C TRP A 216 -2.43 12.43 -13.01
N THR A 217 -3.21 12.42 -11.93
CA THR A 217 -4.05 13.55 -11.51
C THR A 217 -3.26 14.85 -11.39
N MET A 218 -2.13 14.86 -10.66
CA MET A 218 -1.31 16.06 -10.50
C MET A 218 -0.68 16.51 -11.82
N ARG A 219 -0.25 15.59 -12.68
CA ARG A 219 0.30 15.94 -13.99
C ARG A 219 -0.75 16.60 -14.89
N ARG A 220 -2.00 16.14 -14.84
CA ARG A 220 -3.14 16.79 -15.53
C ARG A 220 -3.41 18.16 -14.94
N ALA A 221 -3.55 18.25 -13.62
CA ALA A 221 -3.89 19.48 -12.91
C ALA A 221 -2.89 20.62 -13.18
N PHE A 222 -1.59 20.34 -13.05
CA PHE A 222 -0.53 21.31 -13.31
C PHE A 222 -0.19 21.47 -14.80
N GLY A 223 -0.73 20.62 -15.67
CA GLY A 223 -0.66 20.72 -17.12
C GLY A 223 -1.82 21.50 -17.76
N GLY A 224 -2.81 21.94 -16.97
CA GLY A 224 -4.01 22.63 -17.47
C GLY A 224 -5.03 21.69 -18.13
N GLU A 225 -4.93 20.38 -17.90
CA GLU A 225 -5.90 19.39 -18.38
C GLU A 225 -7.05 19.20 -17.38
N ALA A 226 -8.20 18.73 -17.86
CA ALA A 226 -9.31 18.37 -16.99
C ALA A 226 -8.97 17.12 -16.12
N PHE A 227 -9.43 17.14 -14.87
CA PHE A 227 -9.35 16.02 -13.93
C PHE A 227 -10.59 15.98 -13.04
N ALA A 228 -10.89 14.82 -12.47
CA ALA A 228 -12.07 14.63 -11.64
C ALA A 228 -11.93 15.34 -10.28
N LYS A 229 -13.01 16.00 -9.83
CA LYS A 229 -13.14 16.45 -8.44
C LYS A 229 -13.13 15.25 -7.50
N ASP A 230 -12.64 15.47 -6.29
CA ASP A 230 -12.62 14.47 -5.23
C ASP A 230 -13.72 14.75 -4.20
N TYR A 231 -14.45 13.71 -3.80
CA TYR A 231 -15.56 13.79 -2.85
C TYR A 231 -15.40 12.71 -1.79
N TYR A 232 -15.90 12.97 -0.58
CA TYR A 232 -15.91 11.99 0.51
C TYR A 232 -16.74 10.76 0.16
N VAL A 233 -16.45 9.65 0.83
CA VAL A 233 -17.21 8.39 0.72
C VAL A 233 -17.82 7.98 2.06
N ASP A 234 -18.99 7.33 2.02
CA ASP A 234 -19.80 6.96 3.20
C ASP A 234 -19.86 5.45 3.50
N TYR A 235 -18.94 4.66 2.92
CA TYR A 235 -18.87 3.21 3.11
C TYR A 235 -17.71 2.74 4.01
#